data_AF-A1BMS8-F1
#
_entry.id   AF-A1BMS8-F1
#
_cell.length_a   1.000
_cell.length_b   1.000
_cell.length_c   1.000
_cell.angle_alpha   90.00
_cell.angle_beta   90.00
_cell.angle_gamma   90.00
#
_symmetry.space_group_name_H-M   'P 1'
#
loop_
_entity.id
_entity.type
_entity.pdbx_description
1 polymer ?
#
loop_
_entity_poly.entity_id
_entity_poly.type
_entity_poly.pdbx_seq_one_letter_code
_entity_poly.pdbx_strand_id
1 'polypeptide(L)'
;IEILKGLRERYENHHHVTITDGALQAAAELSSRYIQDRHLPDKAIDLIDEAGARLRIRRLTAPPELKELDAKAARLAQEKDQAIKDQDFEKAAELRDKQEKVEAERKEKESSWREGESDVKMVVDEDVIAEVISQTTGIPVFKLTQAESKKLMGMESELHKRIIGQDEAVSALSRSIRRARVGLKD
;
A
#
# COMPACT_ATOMS: atom_id res chain seq x y z
N ILE A 1 12.16 16.79 -11.68
CA ILE A 1 12.95 15.89 -10.82
C ILE A 1 13.75 16.66 -9.78
N GLU A 2 14.54 17.68 -10.16
CA GLU A 2 15.34 18.48 -9.22
C GLU A 2 14.54 19.10 -8.06
N ILE A 3 13.30 19.55 -8.32
CA ILE A 3 12.38 20.03 -7.28
C ILE A 3 12.10 18.93 -6.23
N LEU A 4 11.84 17.69 -6.66
CA LEU A 4 11.58 16.57 -5.75
C LEU A 4 12.82 16.22 -4.93
N LYS A 5 14.02 16.28 -5.54
CA LYS A 5 15.29 16.08 -4.82
C LYS A 5 15.49 17.14 -3.74
N GLY A 6 15.21 18.40 -4.03
CA GLY A 6 15.29 19.50 -3.07
C GLY A 6 14.31 19.38 -1.89
N LEU A 7 13.19 18.67 -2.08
CA LEU A 7 12.20 18.43 -1.03
C LEU A 7 12.42 17.09 -0.29
N ARG A 8 13.29 16.21 -0.78
CA ARG A 8 13.51 14.86 -0.26
C ARG A 8 13.71 14.85 1.26
N GLU A 9 14.74 15.55 1.73
CA GLU A 9 15.14 15.54 3.14
C GLU A 9 13.99 15.96 4.07
N ARG A 10 13.17 16.92 3.64
CA ARG A 10 12.00 17.38 4.41
C ARG A 10 10.96 16.26 4.57
N TYR A 11 10.65 15.52 3.50
CA TYR A 11 9.68 14.42 3.55
C TYR A 11 10.22 13.17 4.24
N GLU A 12 11.50 12.85 4.05
CA GLU A 12 12.19 11.78 4.76
C GLU A 12 12.13 12.00 6.27
N ASN A 13 12.44 13.23 6.72
CA ASN A 13 12.38 13.60 8.13
C ASN A 13 10.94 13.61 8.67
N HIS A 14 9.98 14.09 7.89
CA HIS A 14 8.58 14.15 8.32
C HIS A 14 7.96 12.76 8.50
N HIS A 15 8.26 11.82 7.60
CA HIS A 15 7.67 10.48 7.60
C HIS A 15 8.54 9.39 8.22
N HIS A 16 9.79 9.71 8.55
CA HIS A 16 10.81 8.75 8.99
C HIS A 16 11.03 7.62 7.98
N VAL A 17 11.16 7.99 6.70
CA VAL A 17 11.43 7.10 5.57
C VAL A 17 12.67 7.55 4.81
N THR A 18 13.27 6.66 4.04
CA THR A 18 14.27 6.97 3.02
C THR A 18 13.62 6.92 1.65
N ILE A 19 13.84 7.92 0.81
CA ILE A 19 13.24 7.99 -0.53
C ILE A 19 14.32 7.77 -1.58
N THR A 20 14.18 6.71 -2.38
CA THR A 20 15.18 6.41 -3.41
C THR A 20 15.13 7.40 -4.57
N ASP A 21 16.23 7.53 -5.31
CA ASP A 21 16.25 8.29 -6.58
C ASP A 21 15.22 7.72 -7.57
N GLY A 22 15.10 6.39 -7.61
CA GLY A 22 14.11 5.67 -8.40
C GLY A 22 12.68 6.10 -8.07
N ALA A 23 12.33 6.19 -6.79
CA ALA A 23 11.00 6.66 -6.37
C ALA A 23 10.69 8.08 -6.85
N LEU A 24 11.66 9.00 -6.80
CA LEU A 24 11.45 10.36 -7.31
C LEU A 24 11.20 10.39 -8.82
N GLN A 25 11.95 9.57 -9.56
CA GLN A 25 11.77 9.45 -11.01
C GLN A 25 10.42 8.82 -11.34
N ALA A 26 10.08 7.71 -10.68
CA ALA A 26 8.80 7.04 -10.81
C ALA A 26 7.63 7.98 -10.47
N ALA A 27 7.72 8.76 -9.40
CA ALA A 27 6.68 9.72 -9.03
C ALA A 27 6.45 10.77 -10.11
N ALA A 28 7.52 11.29 -10.74
CA ALA A 28 7.40 12.25 -11.83
C ALA A 28 6.81 11.62 -13.11
N GLU A 29 7.32 10.45 -13.53
CA GLU A 29 6.92 9.79 -14.78
C GLU A 29 5.50 9.21 -14.70
N LEU A 30 5.22 8.48 -13.62
CA LEU A 30 3.94 7.81 -13.46
C LEU A 30 2.83 8.81 -13.15
N SER A 31 3.06 9.84 -12.32
CA SER A 31 2.04 10.89 -12.14
C SER A 31 1.74 11.63 -13.44
N SER A 32 2.75 11.85 -14.30
CA SER A 32 2.54 12.44 -15.63
C SER A 32 1.65 11.57 -16.51
N ARG A 33 1.85 10.25 -16.47
CA ARG A 33 1.13 9.29 -17.30
C ARG A 33 -0.29 8.98 -16.81
N TYR A 34 -0.49 8.84 -15.51
CA TYR A 34 -1.72 8.27 -14.93
C TYR A 34 -2.63 9.29 -14.26
N ILE A 35 -2.10 10.45 -13.86
CA ILE A 35 -2.88 11.51 -13.20
C ILE A 35 -2.95 12.69 -14.17
N GLN A 36 -4.02 12.76 -14.98
CA GLN A 36 -4.16 13.78 -16.03
C GLN A 36 -4.72 15.10 -15.50
N ASP A 37 -5.47 15.06 -14.41
CA ASP A 37 -6.25 16.20 -13.90
C ASP A 37 -5.39 17.21 -13.10
N ARG A 38 -4.08 16.93 -12.97
CA ARG A 38 -3.13 17.70 -12.15
C ARG A 38 -1.81 17.94 -12.88
N HIS A 39 -1.11 18.98 -12.46
CA HIS A 39 0.12 19.44 -13.08
C HIS A 39 1.36 19.05 -12.27
N LEU A 40 2.49 18.83 -12.97
CA LEU A 40 3.79 18.72 -12.31
C LEU A 40 4.26 20.11 -11.82
N PRO A 41 5.03 20.18 -10.71
CA PRO A 41 5.54 19.07 -9.89
C PRO A 41 4.56 18.60 -8.80
N ASP A 42 3.47 19.33 -8.57
CA ASP A 42 2.51 19.15 -7.46
C ASP A 42 2.02 17.70 -7.32
N LYS A 43 1.50 17.10 -8.39
CA LYS A 43 1.04 15.70 -8.34
C LYS A 43 2.12 14.66 -8.01
N ALA A 44 3.38 14.96 -8.29
CA ALA A 44 4.48 14.06 -7.95
C ALA A 44 4.90 14.23 -6.48
N ILE A 45 4.82 15.45 -5.95
CA ILE A 45 5.06 15.73 -4.54
C ILE A 45 4.04 14.99 -3.67
N ASP A 46 2.76 15.06 -4.04
CA ASP A 46 1.68 14.37 -3.32
C ASP A 46 1.87 12.84 -3.27
N LEU A 47 2.33 12.23 -4.36
CA LEU A 47 2.60 10.78 -4.36
C LEU A 47 3.74 10.40 -3.41
N ILE A 48 4.78 11.23 -3.34
CA ILE A 48 5.89 11.03 -2.40
C ILE A 48 5.38 11.17 -0.95
N ASP A 49 4.56 12.19 -0.69
CA ASP A 49 3.97 12.44 0.62
C ASP A 49 3.06 11.28 1.06
N GLU A 50 2.14 10.85 0.19
CA GLU A 50 1.23 9.74 0.46
C GLU A 50 1.99 8.42 0.65
N ALA A 51 3.02 8.16 -0.16
CA ALA A 51 3.88 6.98 0.00
C ALA A 51 4.59 6.97 1.36
N GLY A 52 5.17 8.10 1.76
CA GLY A 52 5.82 8.26 3.06
C GLY A 52 4.85 8.07 4.22
N ALA A 53 3.70 8.75 4.17
CA ALA A 53 2.66 8.64 5.19
C ALA A 53 2.15 7.20 5.32
N ARG A 54 1.95 6.51 4.20
CA ARG A 54 1.47 5.13 4.17
C ARG A 54 2.46 4.16 4.82
N LEU A 55 3.75 4.26 4.50
CA LEU A 55 4.78 3.43 5.15
C LEU A 55 4.85 3.71 6.65
N ARG A 56 4.75 4.98 7.06
CA ARG A 56 4.69 5.38 8.46
C ARG A 56 3.47 4.79 9.18
N ILE A 57 2.29 4.81 8.55
CA ILE A 57 1.07 4.19 9.11
C ILE A 57 1.23 2.67 9.21
N ARG A 58 1.77 2.01 8.18
CA ARG A 58 2.05 0.56 8.20
C ARG A 58 2.97 0.20 9.37
N ARG A 59 3.96 1.03 9.68
CA ARG A 59 4.85 0.85 10.84
C ARG A 59 4.11 1.03 12.17
N LEU A 60 3.28 2.06 12.31
CA LEU A 60 2.58 2.34 13.57
C LEU A 60 1.37 1.43 13.82
N THR A 61 0.90 0.71 12.79
CA THR A 61 -0.27 -0.14 12.91
C THR A 61 0.13 -1.54 13.35
N ALA A 62 -0.27 -1.92 14.56
CA ALA A 62 -0.07 -3.27 15.06
C ALA A 62 -0.67 -4.32 14.10
N PRO A 63 0.04 -5.44 13.84
CA PRO A 63 -0.43 -6.57 13.06
C PRO A 63 -1.87 -6.99 13.45
N PRO A 64 -2.68 -7.46 12.47
CA PRO A 64 -4.03 -7.95 12.74
C PRO A 64 -4.08 -8.99 13.87
N GLU A 65 -3.07 -9.87 13.92
CA GLU A 65 -2.92 -10.91 14.95
C GLU A 65 -2.81 -10.33 16.37
N LEU A 66 -2.09 -9.22 16.56
CA LEU A 66 -2.01 -8.54 17.86
C LEU A 66 -3.36 -7.93 18.25
N LYS A 67 -4.09 -7.36 17.28
CA LYS A 67 -5.45 -6.84 17.51
C LYS A 67 -6.44 -7.95 17.89
N GLU A 68 -6.31 -9.13 17.30
CA GLU A 68 -7.14 -10.29 17.65
C GLU A 68 -6.84 -10.78 19.07
N LEU A 69 -5.57 -10.81 19.47
CA LEU A 69 -5.17 -11.14 20.84
C LEU A 69 -5.66 -10.10 21.86
N ASP A 70 -5.58 -8.80 21.52
CA ASP A 70 -6.18 -7.72 22.33
C ASP A 70 -7.68 -7.93 22.54
N ALA A 71 -8.42 -8.22 21.46
CA ALA A 71 -9.86 -8.46 21.53
C ALA A 71 -10.19 -9.72 22.35
N LYS A 72 -9.38 -10.77 22.25
CA LYS A 72 -9.54 -12.01 23.02
C LYS A 72 -9.27 -11.80 24.50
N ALA A 73 -8.19 -11.08 24.85
CA ALA A 73 -7.87 -10.72 26.23
C ALA A 73 -8.98 -9.89 26.87
N ALA A 74 -9.53 -8.90 26.14
CA ALA A 74 -10.64 -8.07 26.61
C ALA A 74 -11.91 -8.89 26.88
N ARG A 75 -12.24 -9.87 26.01
CA ARG A 75 -13.37 -10.79 26.22
C ARG A 75 -13.18 -11.64 27.47
N LEU A 76 -12.00 -12.25 27.63
CA LEU A 76 -11.68 -13.07 28.80
C LEU A 76 -11.74 -12.26 30.10
N ALA A 77 -11.29 -11.00 30.08
CA ALA A 77 -11.39 -10.09 31.21
C ALA A 77 -12.87 -9.83 31.60
N GLN A 78 -13.74 -9.56 30.62
CA GLN A 78 -15.17 -9.38 30.87
C GLN A 78 -15.84 -10.64 31.42
N GLU A 79 -15.54 -11.81 30.84
CA GLU A 79 -16.08 -13.09 31.31
C GLU A 79 -15.62 -13.41 32.74
N LYS A 80 -14.35 -13.11 33.06
CA LYS A 80 -13.78 -13.29 34.39
C LYS A 80 -14.47 -12.38 35.41
N ASP A 81 -14.62 -11.10 35.07
CA ASP A 81 -15.29 -10.13 35.95
C ASP A 81 -16.76 -10.52 36.20
N GLN A 82 -17.42 -11.11 35.20
CA GLN A 82 -18.77 -11.65 35.35
C GLN A 82 -18.78 -12.88 36.28
N ALA A 83 -17.86 -13.83 36.11
CA ALA A 83 -17.74 -14.99 36.98
C ALA A 83 -17.47 -14.60 38.46
N ILE A 84 -16.66 -13.56 38.68
CA ILE A 84 -16.41 -13.00 40.03
C ILE A 84 -17.71 -12.43 40.63
N LYS A 85 -18.50 -11.69 39.85
CA LYS A 85 -19.81 -11.16 40.30
C LYS A 85 -20.79 -12.27 40.65
N ASP A 86 -20.76 -13.36 39.88
CA ASP A 86 -21.60 -14.53 40.08
C ASP A 86 -21.06 -15.46 41.20
N GLN A 87 -19.95 -15.08 41.85
CA GLN A 87 -19.24 -15.86 42.89
C GLN A 87 -18.77 -17.24 42.43
N ASP A 88 -18.64 -17.45 41.12
CA ASP A 88 -18.07 -18.64 40.50
C ASP A 88 -16.54 -18.51 40.45
N PHE A 89 -15.91 -18.73 41.60
CA PHE A 89 -14.47 -18.55 41.77
C PHE A 89 -13.63 -19.57 41.00
N GLU A 90 -14.16 -20.78 40.77
CA GLU A 90 -13.46 -21.82 40.01
C GLU A 90 -13.37 -21.41 38.53
N LYS A 91 -14.49 -20.98 37.93
CA LYS A 91 -14.50 -20.45 36.57
C LYS A 91 -13.68 -19.17 36.43
N ALA A 92 -13.71 -18.28 37.43
CA ALA A 92 -12.88 -17.09 37.44
C ALA A 92 -11.38 -17.41 37.45
N ALA A 93 -10.96 -18.46 38.17
CA ALA A 93 -9.58 -18.94 38.17
C ALA A 93 -9.18 -19.49 36.79
N GLU A 94 -10.02 -20.32 36.16
CA GLU A 94 -9.74 -20.80 34.80
C GLU A 94 -9.62 -19.67 33.77
N LEU A 95 -10.51 -18.67 33.85
CA LEU A 95 -10.51 -17.52 32.94
C LEU A 95 -9.30 -16.63 33.16
N ARG A 96 -8.82 -16.51 34.41
CA ARG A 96 -7.55 -15.85 34.73
C ARG A 96 -6.38 -16.55 34.06
N ASP A 97 -6.26 -17.88 34.20
CA ASP A 97 -5.15 -18.63 33.62
C ASP A 97 -5.17 -18.54 32.07
N LYS A 98 -6.37 -18.59 31.47
CA LYS A 98 -6.56 -18.37 30.02
C LYS A 98 -6.16 -16.96 29.61
N GLN A 99 -6.51 -15.94 30.40
CA GLN A 99 -6.14 -14.54 30.16
C GLN A 99 -4.62 -14.38 30.24
N GLU A 100 -3.96 -14.89 31.27
CA GLU A 100 -2.49 -14.82 31.45
C GLU A 100 -1.76 -15.46 30.26
N LYS A 101 -2.26 -16.60 29.75
CA LYS A 101 -1.70 -17.27 28.56
C LYS A 101 -1.82 -16.41 27.30
N VAL A 102 -2.97 -15.77 27.08
CA VAL A 102 -3.20 -14.89 25.92
C VAL A 102 -2.34 -13.62 26.02
N GLU A 103 -2.19 -13.05 27.21
CA GLU A 103 -1.33 -11.89 27.45
C GLU A 103 0.16 -12.22 27.26
N ALA A 104 0.60 -13.41 27.67
CA ALA A 104 1.95 -13.89 27.42
C ALA A 104 2.24 -14.05 25.92
N GLU A 105 1.33 -14.70 25.17
CA GLU A 105 1.45 -14.84 23.71
C GLU A 105 1.47 -13.48 23.00
N ARG A 106 0.60 -12.55 23.44
CA ARG A 106 0.57 -11.18 22.94
C ARG A 106 1.89 -10.46 23.17
N LYS A 107 2.47 -10.58 24.38
CA LYS A 107 3.73 -9.93 24.72
C LYS A 107 4.90 -10.49 23.93
N GLU A 108 4.95 -11.80 23.71
CA GLU A 108 5.95 -12.46 22.87
C GLU A 108 5.85 -11.95 21.42
N LYS A 109 4.64 -11.95 20.85
CA LYS A 109 4.39 -11.44 19.49
C LYS A 109 4.70 -9.94 19.38
N GLU A 110 4.36 -9.14 20.38
CA GLU A 110 4.69 -7.71 20.39
C GLU A 110 6.22 -7.50 20.45
N SER A 111 6.94 -8.29 21.24
CA SER A 111 8.42 -8.24 21.27
C SER A 111 9.00 -8.62 19.92
N SER A 112 8.54 -9.73 19.32
CA SER A 112 9.00 -10.16 18.00
C SER A 112 8.68 -9.15 16.89
N TRP A 113 7.55 -8.45 17.01
CA TRP A 113 7.16 -7.41 16.07
C TRP A 113 8.03 -6.17 16.24
N ARG A 114 8.28 -5.74 17.49
CA ARG A 114 9.19 -4.63 17.83
C ARG A 114 10.64 -4.94 17.46
N GLU A 115 11.09 -6.18 17.58
CA GLU A 115 12.42 -6.62 17.17
C GLU A 115 12.51 -6.74 15.63
N GLY A 116 11.44 -7.22 14.99
CA GLY A 116 11.27 -7.21 13.54
C GLY A 116 11.03 -5.81 12.93
N GLU A 117 10.83 -4.77 13.75
CA GLU A 117 10.75 -3.37 13.28
C GLU A 117 12.02 -2.94 12.53
N SER A 118 13.15 -3.62 12.70
CA SER A 118 14.36 -3.35 11.92
C SER A 118 14.24 -3.74 10.45
N ASP A 119 13.33 -4.66 10.10
CA ASP A 119 13.27 -5.28 8.76
C ASP A 119 12.15 -4.75 7.86
N VAL A 120 11.20 -3.98 8.41
CA VAL A 120 10.29 -3.18 7.58
C VAL A 120 11.11 -2.07 6.96
N LYS A 121 11.57 -2.29 5.72
CA LYS A 121 12.27 -1.27 4.93
C LYS A 121 11.38 -0.04 4.85
N MET A 122 11.73 0.98 5.63
CA MET A 122 11.13 2.32 5.59
C MET A 122 11.66 3.05 4.34
N VAL A 123 11.61 2.39 3.20
CA VAL A 123 12.18 2.86 1.95
C VAL A 123 11.03 3.05 0.97
N VAL A 124 10.84 4.29 0.54
CA VAL A 124 9.96 4.61 -0.60
C VAL A 124 10.78 4.35 -1.86
N ASP A 125 10.43 3.28 -2.57
CA ASP A 125 10.99 2.89 -3.87
C ASP A 125 9.94 3.04 -4.99
N GLU A 126 10.30 2.67 -6.22
CA GLU A 126 9.42 2.74 -7.39
C GLU A 126 8.14 1.91 -7.22
N ASP A 127 8.23 0.78 -6.52
CA ASP A 127 7.11 -0.15 -6.35
C ASP A 127 6.09 0.42 -5.36
N VAL A 128 6.54 1.08 -4.30
CA VAL A 128 5.65 1.83 -3.38
C VAL A 128 4.91 2.94 -4.13
N ILE A 129 5.59 3.69 -5.00
CA ILE A 129 4.96 4.76 -5.79
C ILE A 129 3.92 4.19 -6.77
N ALA A 130 4.24 3.07 -7.43
CA ALA A 130 3.31 2.39 -8.31
C ALA A 130 2.07 1.87 -7.55
N GLU A 131 2.24 1.35 -6.32
CA GLU A 131 1.15 0.92 -5.44
C GLU A 131 0.23 2.10 -5.09
N VAL A 132 0.81 3.25 -4.72
CA VAL A 132 0.04 4.47 -4.40
C VAL A 132 -0.80 4.89 -5.61
N ILE A 133 -0.19 5.07 -6.78
CA ILE A 133 -0.93 5.48 -7.99
C ILE A 133 -2.02 4.47 -8.35
N SER A 134 -1.74 3.17 -8.23
CA SER A 134 -2.73 2.13 -8.53
C SER A 134 -3.97 2.25 -7.65
N GLN A 135 -3.78 2.58 -6.38
CA GLN A 135 -4.89 2.79 -5.44
C GLN A 135 -5.61 4.11 -5.69
N THR A 136 -4.89 5.21 -5.94
CA THR A 136 -5.48 6.52 -6.19
C THR A 136 -6.27 6.56 -7.50
N THR A 137 -5.76 5.93 -8.56
CA THR A 137 -6.37 5.97 -9.90
C THR A 137 -7.27 4.77 -10.20
N GLY A 138 -7.16 3.70 -9.41
CA GLY A 138 -7.78 2.40 -9.72
C GLY A 138 -7.17 1.69 -10.93
N ILE A 139 -6.13 2.26 -11.55
CA ILE A 139 -5.45 1.69 -12.72
C ILE A 139 -4.20 0.97 -12.24
N PRO A 140 -4.12 -0.37 -12.36
CA PRO A 140 -2.93 -1.11 -11.98
C PRO A 140 -1.69 -0.60 -12.72
N VAL A 141 -0.77 -0.01 -11.96
CA VAL A 141 0.54 0.43 -12.41
C VAL A 141 1.50 -0.72 -12.18
N PHE A 142 1.68 -1.53 -13.20
CA PHE A 142 2.80 -2.44 -13.22
C PHE A 142 4.00 -1.66 -13.75
N LYS A 143 5.23 -2.01 -13.32
CA LYS A 143 6.40 -1.83 -14.20
C LYS A 143 5.98 -2.31 -15.60
N LEU A 144 6.52 -1.75 -16.67
CA LEU A 144 6.25 -2.20 -18.05
C LEU A 144 6.79 -3.63 -18.21
N THR A 145 6.10 -4.55 -17.57
CA THR A 145 6.40 -5.96 -17.46
C THR A 145 5.90 -6.58 -18.75
N GLN A 146 6.39 -7.78 -19.05
CA GLN A 146 5.89 -8.54 -20.18
C GLN A 146 4.35 -8.62 -20.20
N ALA A 147 3.70 -8.57 -19.03
CA ALA A 147 2.25 -8.55 -18.89
C ALA A 147 1.57 -7.29 -19.47
N GLU A 148 2.06 -6.08 -19.18
CA GLU A 148 1.48 -4.84 -19.75
C GLU A 148 1.74 -4.79 -21.26
N SER A 149 2.95 -5.14 -21.70
CA SER A 149 3.29 -5.21 -23.13
C SER A 149 2.39 -6.18 -23.89
N LYS A 150 2.15 -7.38 -23.34
CA LYS A 150 1.23 -8.37 -23.90
C LYS A 150 -0.20 -7.85 -23.96
N LYS A 151 -0.67 -7.12 -22.94
CA LYS A 151 -2.01 -6.53 -22.92
C LYS A 151 -2.15 -5.41 -23.96
N LEU A 152 -1.12 -4.60 -24.16
CA LEU A 152 -1.07 -3.58 -25.21
C LEU A 152 -1.06 -4.20 -26.61
N MET A 153 -0.30 -5.28 -26.83
CA MET A 153 -0.31 -6.02 -28.09
C MET A 153 -1.68 -6.64 -28.38
N GLY A 154 -2.36 -7.19 -27.37
CA GLY A 154 -3.69 -7.79 -27.49
C GLY A 154 -4.87 -6.82 -27.40
N MET A 155 -4.63 -5.51 -27.25
CA MET A 155 -5.68 -4.52 -26.96
C MET A 155 -6.77 -4.47 -28.02
N GLU A 156 -6.40 -4.49 -29.30
CA GLU A 156 -7.37 -4.45 -30.43
C GLU A 156 -8.32 -5.64 -30.36
N SER A 157 -7.77 -6.85 -30.19
CA SER A 157 -8.55 -8.08 -30.07
C SER A 157 -9.47 -8.08 -28.85
N GLU A 158 -9.02 -7.55 -27.70
CA GLU A 158 -9.87 -7.44 -26.50
C GLU A 158 -11.01 -6.42 -26.67
N LEU A 159 -10.77 -5.30 -27.37
CA LEU A 159 -11.82 -4.32 -27.65
C LEU A 159 -12.88 -4.88 -28.59
N HIS A 160 -12.48 -5.66 -29.60
CA HIS A 160 -13.40 -6.31 -30.54
C HIS A 160 -14.30 -7.38 -29.91
N LYS A 161 -14.00 -7.89 -28.70
CA LYS A 161 -14.93 -8.75 -27.96
C LYS A 161 -16.17 -7.99 -27.46
N ARG A 162 -16.08 -6.67 -27.32
CA ARG A 162 -17.15 -5.81 -26.81
C ARG A 162 -17.70 -4.85 -27.85
N ILE A 163 -16.90 -4.52 -28.88
CA ILE A 163 -17.25 -3.59 -29.95
C ILE A 163 -17.35 -4.38 -31.26
N ILE A 164 -18.53 -4.37 -31.86
CA ILE A 164 -18.80 -5.02 -33.14
C ILE A 164 -18.68 -3.97 -34.25
N GLY A 165 -17.84 -4.23 -35.25
CA GLY A 165 -17.50 -3.28 -36.31
C GLY A 165 -16.53 -2.17 -35.87
N GLN A 166 -16.42 -1.10 -36.66
CA GLN A 166 -15.54 0.05 -36.40
C GLN A 166 -14.05 -0.29 -36.32
N ASP A 167 -13.58 -1.20 -37.19
CA ASP A 167 -12.19 -1.71 -37.18
C ASP A 167 -11.15 -0.59 -37.30
N GLU A 168 -11.41 0.40 -38.16
CA GLU A 168 -10.52 1.55 -38.36
C GLU A 168 -10.39 2.41 -37.10
N ALA A 169 -11.50 2.68 -36.41
CA ALA A 169 -11.49 3.48 -35.18
C ALA A 169 -10.81 2.74 -34.03
N VAL A 170 -11.07 1.43 -33.87
CA VAL A 170 -10.45 0.59 -32.84
C VAL A 170 -8.94 0.50 -33.07
N SER A 171 -8.49 0.32 -34.32
CA SER A 171 -7.05 0.27 -34.63
C SER A 171 -6.37 1.62 -34.44
N ALA A 172 -6.98 2.71 -34.89
CA ALA A 172 -6.44 4.06 -34.73
C ALA A 172 -6.28 4.45 -33.24
N LEU A 173 -7.28 4.15 -32.41
CA LEU A 173 -7.22 4.36 -30.97
C LEU A 173 -6.17 3.47 -30.31
N SER A 174 -6.16 2.18 -30.61
CA SER A 174 -5.21 1.24 -30.01
C SER A 174 -3.77 1.58 -30.37
N ARG A 175 -3.49 1.99 -31.62
CA ARG A 175 -2.16 2.48 -32.03
C ARG A 175 -1.77 3.76 -31.29
N SER A 176 -2.70 4.70 -31.10
CA SER A 176 -2.44 5.94 -30.38
C SER A 176 -2.18 5.70 -28.89
N ILE A 177 -2.97 4.83 -28.26
CA ILE A 177 -2.78 4.42 -26.86
C ILE A 177 -1.45 3.68 -26.70
N ARG A 178 -1.12 2.72 -27.58
CA ARG A 178 0.17 2.02 -27.56
C ARG A 178 1.34 2.99 -27.61
N ARG A 179 1.35 3.94 -28.55
CA ARG A 179 2.41 4.97 -28.70
C ARG A 179 2.58 5.81 -27.44
N ALA A 180 1.48 6.38 -26.93
CA ALA A 180 1.49 7.14 -25.69
C ALA A 180 2.00 6.31 -24.49
N ARG A 181 1.69 5.01 -24.47
CA ARG A 181 2.05 4.07 -23.40
C ARG A 181 3.47 3.48 -23.50
N VAL A 182 4.16 3.64 -24.62
CA VAL A 182 5.61 3.32 -24.73
C VAL A 182 6.50 4.56 -24.68
N GLY A 183 5.93 5.74 -24.46
CA GLY A 183 6.71 6.98 -24.38
C GLY A 183 7.18 7.51 -25.73
N LEU A 184 6.73 6.91 -26.84
CA LEU A 184 6.93 7.42 -28.19
C LEU A 184 5.82 8.43 -28.48
N LYS A 185 5.99 9.66 -28.00
CA LYS A 185 5.25 10.82 -28.51
C LYS A 185 6.03 11.36 -29.71
N ASP A 186 5.33 11.53 -30.84
CA ASP A 186 5.77 12.44 -31.90
C ASP A 186 5.80 13.88 -31.34
#